data_AF-A0A5S3XD59-F1
#
_entry.id   AF-A0A5S3XD59-F1
#
_cell.length_a   1.000
_cell.length_b   1.000
_cell.length_c   1.000
_cell.angle_alpha   90.00
_cell.angle_beta   90.00
_cell.angle_gamma   90.00
#
_symmetry.space_group_name_H-M   'P 1'
#
loop_
_entity.id
_entity.type
_entity.pdbx_description
1 polymer ?
#
loop_
_entity_poly.entity_id
_entity_poly.type
_entity_poly.pdbx_seq_one_letter_code
_entity_poly.pdbx_strand_id
1 'polypeptide(L)'
;AETASPEVMADCPRRIILPVNDGRLIAINAENGKLCETFANKGVLNLQSNMPDTKPGLYEPTSPPIITDKTIVMAGSVTDNFSTRETSGVIRGFDVNTGE
;
A
#
# COMPACT_ATOMS: atom_id res chain seq x y z
N ALA A 1 1.65 -16.40 6.88
CA ALA A 1 1.32 -17.28 5.74
C ALA A 1 0.19 -18.27 6.05
N GLU A 2 0.05 -18.73 7.29
CA GLU A 2 -0.97 -19.73 7.71
C GLU A 2 -2.43 -19.22 7.74
N THR A 3 -2.68 -17.98 7.32
CA THR A 3 -3.98 -17.30 7.39
C THR A 3 -4.51 -16.81 6.03
N ALA A 4 -3.77 -17.01 4.93
CA ALA A 4 -4.22 -16.58 3.61
C ALA A 4 -5.24 -17.57 3.03
N SER A 5 -6.28 -17.06 2.36
CA SER A 5 -7.23 -17.89 1.60
C SER A 5 -6.49 -18.65 0.49
N PRO A 6 -6.96 -19.86 0.10
CA PRO A 6 -6.40 -20.60 -1.04
C PRO A 6 -6.31 -19.78 -2.32
N GLU A 7 -7.27 -18.88 -2.57
CA GLU A 7 -7.26 -17.99 -3.73
C GLU A 7 -6.09 -16.99 -3.70
N VAL A 8 -5.83 -16.38 -2.53
CA VAL A 8 -4.69 -15.47 -2.33
C VAL A 8 -3.37 -16.20 -2.54
N MET A 9 -3.27 -17.43 -2.03
CA MET A 9 -2.08 -18.27 -2.21
C MET A 9 -1.86 -18.72 -3.65
N ALA A 10 -2.94 -18.99 -4.41
CA ALA A 10 -2.85 -19.39 -5.81
C ALA A 10 -2.46 -18.23 -6.72
N ASP A 11 -2.96 -17.02 -6.43
CA ASP A 11 -2.65 -15.81 -7.18
C ASP A 11 -1.25 -15.26 -6.85
N CYS A 12 -0.92 -15.18 -5.55
CA CYS A 12 0.33 -14.61 -5.04
C CYS A 12 0.90 -15.39 -3.85
N PRO A 13 1.52 -16.57 -4.09
CA PRO A 13 2.11 -17.38 -3.03
C PRO A 13 3.27 -16.64 -2.32
N ARG A 14 3.98 -15.80 -3.08
CA ARG A 14 4.98 -14.84 -2.60
C ARG A 14 4.76 -13.52 -3.30
N ARG A 15 4.83 -12.41 -2.55
CA ARG A 15 4.59 -11.08 -3.10
C ARG A 15 5.60 -10.05 -2.65
N ILE A 16 5.84 -9.08 -3.52
CA ILE A 16 6.56 -7.84 -3.27
C ILE A 16 5.51 -6.75 -3.01
N ILE A 17 5.67 -6.01 -1.91
CA ILE A 17 4.86 -4.84 -1.61
C ILE A 17 5.68 -3.60 -1.97
N LEU A 18 5.21 -2.86 -2.98
CA LEU A 18 5.91 -1.74 -3.58
C LEU A 18 5.13 -0.44 -3.37
N PRO A 19 5.57 0.47 -2.49
CA PRO A 19 5.05 1.82 -2.47
C PRO A 19 5.50 2.58 -3.72
N VAL A 20 4.60 3.40 -4.25
CA VAL A 20 4.85 4.28 -5.41
C VAL A 20 4.63 5.73 -4.97
N ASN A 21 5.52 6.62 -5.39
CA ASN A 21 5.50 8.04 -4.99
C ASN A 21 4.17 8.75 -5.30
N ASP A 22 3.33 8.22 -6.18
CA ASP A 22 2.00 8.75 -6.48
C ASP A 22 0.92 8.35 -5.44
N GLY A 23 1.32 7.78 -4.30
CA GLY A 23 0.42 7.40 -3.22
C GLY A 23 -0.30 6.07 -3.46
N ARG A 24 0.22 5.22 -4.35
CA ARG A 24 -0.23 3.83 -4.48
C ARG A 24 0.67 2.87 -3.71
N LEU A 25 0.09 1.77 -3.26
CA LEU A 25 0.80 0.59 -2.79
C LEU A 25 0.43 -0.59 -3.69
N ILE A 26 1.43 -1.20 -4.31
CA ILE A 26 1.23 -2.24 -5.31
C ILE A 26 1.69 -3.59 -4.75
N ALA A 27 0.86 -4.61 -4.89
CA ALA A 27 1.24 -6.00 -4.61
C ALA A 27 1.57 -6.73 -5.91
N ILE A 28 2.77 -7.29 -5.99
CA ILE A 28 3.31 -7.95 -7.18
C ILE A 28 3.67 -9.39 -6.84
N ASN A 29 3.25 -10.35 -7.65
CA ASN A 29 3.69 -11.74 -7.56
C ASN A 29 5.21 -11.81 -7.81
N ALA A 30 5.94 -12.33 -6.82
CA ALA A 30 7.40 -12.34 -6.84
C ALA A 30 8.00 -13.32 -7.87
N GLU A 31 7.20 -14.26 -8.39
CA GLU A 31 7.65 -15.29 -9.32
C GLU A 31 7.50 -14.87 -10.78
N ASN A 32 6.45 -14.10 -11.11
CA ASN A 32 6.10 -13.77 -12.49
C ASN A 32 5.94 -12.27 -12.78
N GLY A 33 6.01 -11.41 -11.76
CA GLY A 33 5.94 -9.95 -11.92
C GLY A 33 4.53 -9.39 -12.22
N LYS A 34 3.49 -10.23 -12.21
CA LYS A 34 2.10 -9.78 -12.37
C LYS A 34 1.57 -9.16 -11.09
N LEU A 35 0.53 -8.34 -11.19
CA LEU A 35 -0.21 -7.85 -10.03
C LEU A 35 -0.89 -9.01 -9.30
N CYS A 36 -0.93 -8.93 -7.97
CA CYS A 36 -1.76 -9.80 -7.15
C CYS A 36 -3.22 -9.35 -7.24
N GLU A 37 -4.02 -9.94 -8.14
CA GLU A 37 -5.40 -9.52 -8.37
C GLU A 37 -6.30 -9.65 -7.13
N THR A 38 -5.92 -10.51 -6.20
CA THR A 38 -6.62 -10.74 -4.93
C THR A 38 -6.33 -9.68 -3.84
N PHE A 39 -5.40 -8.74 -4.07
CA PHE A 39 -5.04 -7.69 -3.11
C PHE A 39 -5.69 -6.35 -3.47
N ALA A 40 -6.38 -5.72 -2.51
CA ALA A 40 -7.03 -4.43 -2.63
C ALA A 40 -7.84 -4.30 -3.95
N ASN A 41 -7.62 -3.25 -4.74
CA ASN A 41 -8.22 -3.11 -6.05
C ASN A 41 -7.29 -3.72 -7.12
N LYS A 42 -7.39 -5.04 -7.33
CA LYS A 42 -6.65 -5.79 -8.36
C LYS A 42 -5.13 -5.55 -8.32
N GLY A 43 -4.57 -5.63 -7.12
CA GLY A 43 -3.15 -5.45 -6.83
C GLY A 43 -2.74 -4.02 -6.50
N VAL A 44 -3.68 -3.07 -6.49
CA VAL A 44 -3.39 -1.65 -6.24
C VAL A 44 -4.23 -1.13 -5.08
N LEU A 45 -3.55 -0.59 -4.06
CA LEU A 45 -4.16 0.07 -2.91
C LEU A 45 -3.90 1.58 -3.00
N ASN A 46 -4.96 2.37 -2.82
CA ASN A 46 -4.87 3.83 -2.78
C ASN A 46 -4.57 4.31 -1.35
N LEU A 47 -3.32 4.69 -1.09
CA LEU A 47 -2.90 5.19 0.22
C LEU A 47 -3.47 6.58 0.51
N GLN A 48 -4.02 7.28 -0.48
CA GLN A 48 -4.60 8.60 -0.31
C GLN A 48 -6.09 8.59 0.05
N SER A 49 -6.69 7.40 0.21
CA SER A 49 -8.07 7.25 0.67
C SER A 49 -8.30 7.99 1.99
N ASN A 50 -9.41 8.72 2.09
CA ASN A 50 -9.79 9.51 3.28
C ASN A 50 -8.77 10.61 3.69
N MET A 51 -7.91 11.06 2.77
CA MET A 51 -7.05 12.23 3.02
C MET A 51 -7.78 13.54 2.66
N PRO A 52 -7.50 14.64 3.39
CA PRO A 52 -8.15 15.93 3.16
C PRO A 52 -7.70 16.63 1.87
N ASP A 53 -6.46 16.41 1.42
CA ASP A 53 -5.92 16.90 0.15
C ASP A 53 -5.08 15.78 -0.48
N THR A 54 -5.29 15.52 -1.78
CA THR A 54 -4.68 14.42 -2.56
C THR A 54 -4.06 14.91 -3.86
N LYS A 55 -3.66 16.20 -3.91
CA LYS A 55 -2.96 16.71 -5.08
C LYS A 55 -1.64 15.94 -5.30
N PRO A 56 -1.26 15.71 -6.56
CA PRO A 56 0.02 15.06 -6.87
C PRO A 56 1.20 15.75 -6.18
N GLY A 57 2.07 14.97 -5.55
CA GLY A 57 3.26 15.46 -4.84
C GLY A 57 3.04 15.90 -3.41
N LEU A 58 1.81 15.85 -2.87
CA LEU A 58 1.59 16.15 -1.44
C LEU A 58 1.83 14.96 -0.53
N TYR A 59 1.64 13.73 -1.03
CA TYR A 59 1.91 12.50 -0.29
C TYR A 59 2.75 11.53 -1.12
N GLU A 60 3.92 11.20 -0.61
CA GLU A 60 4.91 10.37 -1.30
C GLU A 60 5.46 9.30 -0.34
N PRO A 61 5.04 8.03 -0.47
CA PRO A 61 5.64 6.96 0.32
C PRO A 61 7.04 6.62 -0.21
N THR A 62 8.07 7.24 0.38
CA THR A 62 9.47 7.14 -0.08
C THR A 62 10.25 5.98 0.55
N SER A 63 9.78 5.47 1.69
CA SER A 63 10.43 4.41 2.45
C SER A 63 9.67 3.08 2.31
N PRO A 64 10.35 1.93 2.51
CA PRO A 64 9.68 0.64 2.45
C PRO A 64 8.64 0.48 3.59
N PRO A 65 7.57 -0.33 3.36
CA PRO A 65 6.68 -0.76 4.43
C PRO A 65 7.40 -1.59 5.48
N ILE A 66 6.84 -1.64 6.68
CA ILE A 66 7.09 -2.75 7.60
C ILE A 66 5.99 -3.80 7.42
N ILE A 67 6.40 -5.05 7.21
CA ILE A 67 5.49 -6.19 7.05
C ILE A 67 5.54 -7.04 8.33
N THR A 68 4.36 -7.28 8.91
CA THR A 68 4.17 -8.22 10.02
C THR A 68 3.39 -9.45 9.54
N ASP A 69 3.08 -10.39 10.44
CA ASP A 69 2.29 -11.57 10.10
C ASP A 69 0.86 -11.25 9.64
N LYS A 70 0.33 -10.07 9.97
CA LYS A 70 -1.06 -9.68 9.71
C LYS A 70 -1.23 -8.31 9.08
N THR A 71 -0.28 -7.41 9.28
CA THR A 71 -0.45 -6.00 8.94
C THR A 71 0.75 -5.46 8.18
N ILE A 72 0.45 -4.71 7.12
CA ILE A 72 1.38 -3.82 6.43
C ILE A 72 1.29 -2.47 7.13
N VAL A 73 2.40 -2.01 7.71
CA VAL A 73 2.50 -0.68 8.31
C VAL A 73 3.12 0.26 7.29
N MET A 74 2.34 1.25 6.86
CA MET A 74 2.75 2.25 5.88
C MET A 74 2.80 3.64 6.48
N ALA A 75 3.92 4.31 6.24
CA ALA A 75 4.07 5.74 6.39
C ALA A 75 4.33 6.37 5.02
N GLY A 76 4.29 7.70 4.96
CA GLY A 76 4.69 8.44 3.77
C GLY A 76 5.18 9.83 4.11
N SER A 77 6.00 10.38 3.22
CA SER A 77 6.39 11.78 3.26
C SER A 77 5.16 12.63 2.93
N VAL A 78 4.98 13.71 3.68
CA VAL A 78 4.04 14.77 3.35
C VAL A 78 4.85 16.01 3.02
N THR A 79 4.51 16.66 1.91
CA THR A 79 5.09 17.97 1.58
C THR A 79 4.48 19.00 2.54
N ASP A 80 5.13 19.22 3.68
CA ASP A 80 4.65 20.15 4.69
C ASP A 80 5.05 21.60 4.37
N ASN A 81 4.33 22.54 4.99
CA ASN A 81 4.61 23.98 4.91
C ASN A 81 4.55 24.59 3.48
N PHE A 82 3.90 23.91 2.54
CA PHE A 82 3.68 24.41 1.18
C PHE A 82 2.35 25.18 1.06
N SER A 83 1.38 24.86 1.93
CA SER A 83 -0.01 25.27 1.87
C SER A 83 -0.63 25.30 3.27
N THR A 84 -1.75 26.01 3.43
CA THR A 84 -2.61 25.90 4.63
C THR A 84 -3.60 24.74 4.57
N ARG A 85 -3.61 24.02 3.44
CA ARG A 85 -4.34 22.75 3.22
C ARG A 85 -3.33 21.68 2.86
N GLU A 86 -3.11 20.74 3.77
CA GLU A 86 -2.09 19.71 3.64
C GLU A 86 -2.66 18.31 3.82
N THR A 87 -1.96 17.34 3.27
CA THR A 87 -2.26 15.92 3.45
C THR A 87 -1.96 15.47 4.89
N SER A 88 -2.70 14.48 5.38
CA SER A 88 -2.50 13.93 6.72
C SER A 88 -1.28 13.00 6.77
N GLY A 89 -0.31 13.28 7.65
CA GLY A 89 0.88 12.44 7.90
C GLY A 89 0.64 11.20 8.77
N VAL A 90 -0.57 10.63 8.74
CA VAL A 90 -0.91 9.47 9.58
C VAL A 90 -0.21 8.21 9.10
N ILE A 91 0.24 7.39 10.05
CA ILE A 91 0.70 6.03 9.78
C ILE A 91 -0.52 5.11 9.70
N ARG A 92 -0.56 4.25 8.69
CA ARG A 92 -1.70 3.38 8.38
C ARG A 92 -1.30 1.92 8.47
N GLY A 93 -2.25 1.09 8.88
CA GLY A 93 -2.15 -0.37 8.86
C GLY A 93 -3.14 -0.93 7.85
N PHE A 94 -2.72 -1.91 7.07
CA PHE A 94 -3.58 -2.65 6.13
C PHE A 94 -3.43 -4.15 6.37
N ASP A 95 -4.50 -4.92 6.19
CA ASP A 95 -4.41 -6.38 6.23
C ASP A 95 -3.39 -6.87 5.20
N VAL A 96 -2.49 -7.75 5.63
CA VAL A 96 -1.39 -8.20 4.78
C VAL A 96 -1.91 -8.96 3.57
N ASN A 97 -3.00 -9.72 3.70
CA ASN A 97 -3.57 -10.56 2.65
C ASN A 97 -4.47 -9.80 1.70
N THR A 98 -5.40 -9.00 2.22
CA THR A 98 -6.46 -8.35 1.44
C THR A 98 -6.16 -6.89 1.13
N GLY A 99 -5.33 -6.20 1.92
CA GLY A 99 -5.09 -4.76 1.78
C GLY A 99 -6.25 -3.88 2.27
N GLU A 100 -7.20 -4.44 3.03
CA GLU A 100 -8.24 -3.68 3.73
C GLU A 100 -7.70 -2.88 4.92
#